data_AF-A0A3C0JHW6-F1
#
_entry.id   AF-A0A3C0JHW6-F1
#
_cell.length_a   1.000
_cell.length_b   1.000
_cell.length_c   1.000
_cell.angle_alpha   90.00
_cell.angle_beta   90.00
_cell.angle_gamma   90.00
#
_symmetry.space_group_name_H-M   'P 1'
#
loop_
_entity.id
_entity.type
_entity.pdbx_description
1 polymer ?
#
loop_
_entity_poly.entity_id
_entity_poly.type
_entity_poly.pdbx_seq_one_letter_code
_entity_poly.pdbx_strand_id
1 'polypeptide(L)'
;EAYLFQKLIRAGFGTNNVDHCTRLCHASSVAALMETIGSGAVTAPFMAVQQSDVIIVIGSNPSENHPVAATYFKQAVQRGAKLIV
;
A
#
# COMPACT_ATOMS: atom_id res chain seq x y z
N GLU A 1 -12.67 6.96 13.51
CA GLU A 1 -12.13 7.08 14.89
C GLU A 1 -10.70 7.62 14.93
N ALA A 2 -9.77 7.18 14.07
CA ALA A 2 -8.36 7.62 14.09
C ALA A 2 -8.17 9.14 14.24
N TYR A 3 -8.95 9.96 13.51
CA TYR A 3 -8.91 11.42 13.65
C TYR A 3 -9.31 11.90 15.06
N LEU A 4 -10.38 11.35 15.64
CA LEU A 4 -10.83 11.73 16.98
C LEU A 4 -9.83 11.28 18.04
N PHE A 5 -9.27 10.08 17.91
CA PHE A 5 -8.27 9.55 18.83
C PHE A 5 -6.99 10.40 18.83
N GLN A 6 -6.41 10.68 17.65
CA GLN A 6 -5.23 11.54 17.59
C GLN A 6 -5.50 12.96 18.11
N LYS A 7 -6.73 13.48 17.92
CA LYS A 7 -7.13 14.80 18.44
C LYS A 7 -7.22 14.78 19.96
N LEU A 8 -7.77 13.72 20.55
CA LEU A 8 -7.80 13.54 22.00
C LEU A 8 -6.38 13.51 22.59
N ILE A 9 -5.46 12.74 22.00
CA ILE A 9 -4.08 12.66 22.49
C ILE A 9 -3.36 14.01 22.38
N ARG A 10 -3.51 14.71 21.24
CA ARG A 10 -2.80 15.98 21.00
C ARG A 10 -3.43 17.17 21.72
N ALA A 11 -4.74 17.35 21.62
CA ALA A 11 -5.43 18.51 22.18
C ALA A 11 -5.92 18.27 23.62
N GLY A 12 -6.29 17.05 23.98
CA GLY A 12 -6.74 16.69 25.33
C GLY A 12 -5.58 16.39 26.29
N PHE A 13 -4.63 15.56 25.86
CA PHE A 13 -3.48 15.16 26.70
C PHE A 13 -2.20 15.97 26.45
N GLY A 14 -2.16 16.85 25.44
CA GLY A 14 -1.04 17.75 25.20
C GLY A 14 0.26 17.06 24.72
N THR A 15 0.16 15.86 24.14
CA THR A 15 1.32 15.07 23.70
C THR A 15 1.16 14.58 22.26
N ASN A 16 2.28 14.31 21.60
CA ASN A 16 2.32 13.70 20.27
C ASN A 16 2.54 12.18 20.29
N ASN A 17 2.50 11.57 21.48
CA ASN A 17 2.66 10.13 21.66
C ASN A 17 1.42 9.35 21.18
N VAL A 18 1.21 9.31 19.86
CA VAL A 18 0.15 8.56 19.17
C VAL A 18 0.73 7.92 17.91
N ASP A 19 0.39 6.67 17.64
CA ASP A 19 0.97 5.86 16.57
C ASP A 19 -0.07 4.91 15.96
N HIS A 20 0.25 4.28 14.83
CA HIS A 20 -0.62 3.35 14.09
C HIS A 20 0.15 2.11 13.62
N CYS A 21 -0.56 1.00 13.35
CA CYS A 21 0.06 -0.26 12.92
C CYS A 21 0.88 -0.14 11.62
N THR A 22 0.63 0.89 10.81
CA THR A 22 1.44 1.26 9.63
C THR A 22 2.93 1.37 9.96
N ARG A 23 3.28 1.70 11.20
CA ARG A 23 4.67 1.72 11.67
C ARG A 23 5.41 0.41 11.40
N LEU A 24 4.74 -0.71 11.61
CA LEU A 24 5.33 -2.04 11.46
C LEU A 24 5.24 -2.55 10.02
N CYS A 25 4.21 -2.15 9.28
CA CYS A 25 3.93 -2.69 7.95
C CYS A 25 4.58 -1.88 6.80
N HIS A 26 4.49 -0.54 6.84
CA HIS A 26 4.78 0.30 5.68
C HIS A 26 5.52 1.61 6.00
N ALA A 27 6.00 1.82 7.23
CA ALA A 27 6.74 3.03 7.57
C ALA A 27 7.97 3.26 6.69
N SER A 28 8.71 2.19 6.37
CA SER A 28 9.86 2.25 5.47
C SER A 28 9.47 2.71 4.06
N SER A 29 8.38 2.17 3.50
CA SER A 29 7.86 2.60 2.20
C SER A 29 7.38 4.06 2.22
N VAL A 30 6.69 4.49 3.28
CA VAL A 30 6.25 5.88 3.43
C VAL A 30 7.44 6.83 3.44
N ALA A 31 8.49 6.52 4.20
CA ALA A 31 9.71 7.33 4.25
C ALA A 31 10.41 7.41 2.88
N ALA A 32 10.66 6.25 2.26
CA ALA A 32 11.38 6.18 0.97
C ALA A 32 10.59 6.84 -0.18
N LEU A 33 9.28 6.62 -0.28
CA LEU A 33 8.46 7.22 -1.34
C LEU A 33 8.25 8.71 -1.12
N MET A 34 8.15 9.17 0.14
CA MET A 34 8.11 10.60 0.42
C MET A 34 9.40 11.31 -0.03
N GLU A 35 10.57 10.71 0.21
CA GLU A 35 11.86 11.26 -0.20
C GLU A 35 12.05 11.27 -1.73
N THR A 36 11.58 10.22 -2.41
CA THR A 36 11.86 10.03 -3.85
C THR A 36 10.82 10.64 -4.77
N ILE A 37 9.53 10.57 -4.41
CA ILE A 37 8.41 10.99 -5.27
C ILE A 37 7.41 11.91 -4.57
N GLY A 38 7.68 12.34 -3.33
CA GLY A 38 6.87 13.34 -2.61
C GLY A 38 5.53 12.83 -2.08
N SER A 39 5.30 11.51 -2.06
CA SER A 39 4.06 10.90 -1.55
C SER A 39 4.34 9.55 -0.90
N GLY A 40 3.74 9.28 0.26
CA GLY A 40 3.79 7.97 0.91
C GLY A 40 2.67 7.00 0.49
N ALA A 41 1.82 7.40 -0.46
CA ALA A 41 0.68 6.61 -0.92
C ALA A 41 1.04 5.73 -2.13
N VAL A 42 0.17 4.74 -2.40
CA VAL A 42 0.23 3.97 -3.65
C VAL A 42 0.06 4.90 -4.86
N THR A 43 0.88 4.69 -5.89
CA THR A 43 0.93 5.57 -7.06
C THR A 43 -0.17 5.30 -8.08
N ALA A 44 -0.70 4.07 -8.10
CA ALA A 44 -1.78 3.66 -8.98
C ALA A 44 -2.74 2.71 -8.24
N PRO A 45 -4.05 2.71 -8.60
CA PRO A 45 -4.97 1.70 -8.10
C PRO A 45 -4.58 0.32 -8.63
N PHE A 46 -4.79 -0.74 -7.84
CA PHE A 46 -4.43 -2.11 -8.24
C PHE A 46 -5.11 -2.56 -9.55
N MET A 47 -6.26 -1.97 -9.88
CA MET A 47 -6.99 -2.19 -11.14
C MET A 47 -6.19 -1.80 -12.39
N ALA A 48 -5.25 -0.87 -12.27
CA ALA A 48 -4.40 -0.44 -13.37
C ALA A 48 -3.55 -1.59 -13.94
N VAL A 49 -3.37 -2.67 -13.18
CA VAL A 49 -2.67 -3.89 -13.63
C VAL A 49 -3.29 -4.48 -14.91
N GLN A 50 -4.58 -4.26 -15.15
CA GLN A 50 -5.27 -4.76 -16.35
C GLN A 50 -4.67 -4.19 -17.65
N GLN A 51 -4.08 -2.99 -17.59
CA GLN A 51 -3.45 -2.30 -18.71
C GLN A 51 -1.93 -2.50 -18.75
N SER A 52 -1.35 -3.26 -17.82
CA SER A 52 0.09 -3.49 -17.77
C SER A 52 0.52 -4.61 -18.72
N ASP A 53 1.68 -4.44 -19.37
CA ASP A 53 2.32 -5.51 -20.17
C ASP A 53 3.27 -6.37 -19.33
N VAL A 54 3.81 -5.80 -18.24
CA VAL A 54 4.70 -6.48 -17.30
C VAL A 54 4.28 -6.14 -15.87
N ILE A 55 4.25 -7.16 -15.01
CA ILE A 55 3.90 -7.07 -13.60
C ILE A 55 5.07 -7.65 -12.80
N ILE A 56 5.60 -6.89 -11.85
CA ILE A 56 6.68 -7.32 -10.97
C ILE A 56 6.15 -7.34 -9.54
N VAL A 57 6.17 -8.51 -8.90
CA VAL A 57 5.73 -8.72 -7.52
C VAL A 57 6.96 -8.97 -6.65
N ILE A 58 7.28 -8.07 -5.72
CA ILE A 58 8.46 -8.19 -4.86
C ILE A 58 7.99 -8.34 -3.41
N GLY A 59 8.39 -9.43 -2.75
CA GLY A 59 8.15 -9.63 -1.30
C GLY A 59 6.67 -9.65 -0.88
N SER A 60 5.77 -10.14 -1.75
CA SER A 60 4.33 -10.16 -1.48
C SER A 60 3.69 -11.47 -1.95
N ASN A 61 2.61 -11.88 -1.29
CA ASN A 61 1.73 -12.97 -1.74
C ASN A 61 0.28 -12.46 -1.89
N PRO A 62 -0.08 -11.84 -3.04
CA PRO A 62 -1.41 -11.27 -3.22
C PRO A 62 -2.55 -12.29 -3.15
N SER A 63 -2.30 -13.56 -3.48
CA SER A 63 -3.37 -14.59 -3.41
C SER A 63 -3.85 -14.83 -1.99
N GLU A 64 -2.97 -14.70 -0.99
CA GLU A 64 -3.30 -14.87 0.43
C GLU A 64 -3.68 -13.54 1.08
N ASN A 65 -2.89 -12.49 0.86
CA ASN A 65 -3.06 -11.23 1.60
C ASN A 65 -4.14 -10.32 0.98
N HIS A 66 -4.36 -10.41 -0.34
CA HIS A 66 -5.27 -9.54 -1.09
C HIS A 66 -6.02 -10.32 -2.21
N PRO A 67 -6.79 -11.37 -1.88
CA PRO A 67 -7.30 -12.33 -2.86
C PRO A 67 -8.15 -11.69 -3.97
N VAL A 68 -8.91 -10.64 -3.65
CA VAL A 68 -9.67 -9.87 -4.65
C VAL A 68 -8.75 -9.14 -5.62
N ALA A 69 -7.71 -8.46 -5.13
CA ALA A 69 -6.73 -7.80 -5.99
C ALA A 69 -6.00 -8.81 -6.89
N ALA A 70 -5.66 -9.98 -6.36
CA ALA A 70 -4.99 -11.05 -7.10
C ALA A 70 -5.79 -11.53 -8.33
N THR A 71 -7.13 -11.39 -8.33
CA THR A 71 -7.94 -11.74 -9.51
C THR A 71 -7.58 -10.89 -10.72
N TYR A 72 -7.31 -9.60 -10.54
CA TYR A 72 -6.94 -8.69 -11.63
C TYR A 72 -5.55 -8.98 -12.20
N PHE A 73 -4.61 -9.39 -11.33
CA PHE A 73 -3.28 -9.81 -11.74
C PHE A 73 -3.36 -11.09 -12.58
N LYS A 74 -4.16 -12.07 -12.13
CA LYS A 74 -4.41 -13.32 -12.89
C LYS A 74 -5.07 -13.04 -14.25
N GLN A 75 -6.05 -12.14 -14.31
CA GLN A 75 -6.69 -11.72 -15.56
C GLN A 75 -5.71 -11.03 -16.52
N ALA A 76 -4.84 -10.15 -16.01
CA ALA A 76 -3.83 -9.48 -16.82
C ALA A 76 -2.84 -10.49 -17.43
N VAL A 77 -2.41 -11.50 -16.67
CA VAL A 77 -1.56 -12.59 -17.17
C VAL A 77 -2.29 -13.43 -18.22
N GLN A 78 -3.57 -13.75 -18.02
CA GLN A 78 -4.38 -14.47 -19.01
C GLN A 78 -4.52 -13.69 -20.33
N ARG A 79 -4.51 -12.35 -20.28
CA ARG A 79 -4.48 -11.48 -21.47
C ARG A 79 -3.11 -11.46 -22.18
N GLY A 80 -2.05 -11.93 -21.51
CA GLY A 80 -0.69 -11.99 -22.05
C GLY A 80 0.33 -11.12 -21.33
N ALA A 81 -0.02 -10.45 -20.23
CA ALA A 81 0.96 -9.70 -19.44
C ALA A 81 1.99 -10.65 -18.81
N LYS A 82 3.26 -10.26 -18.84
CA LYS A 82 4.35 -11.01 -18.20
C LYS A 82 4.30 -10.78 -16.69
N LEU A 83 4.26 -11.86 -15.91
CA LEU A 83 4.39 -11.81 -14.46
C LEU A 83 5.80 -12.26 -14.05
N ILE A 84 6.45 -11.45 -13.21
CA ILE A 84 7.72 -11.73 -12.56
C ILE A 84 7.49 -11.66 -11.06
N VAL A 85 7.95 -12.68 -10.34
CA VAL A 85 7.88 -12.79 -8.88
C VAL A 85 9.29 -12.91 -8.32
#